data_AF-A0A6I1ZU69-F1
#
_entry.id   AF-A0A6I1ZU69-F1
#
_cell.length_a   1.000
_cell.length_b   1.000
_cell.length_c   1.000
_cell.angle_alpha   90.00
_cell.angle_beta   90.00
_cell.angle_gamma   90.00
#
_symmetry.space_group_name_H-M   'P 1'
#
loop_
_entity.id
_entity.type
_entity.pdbx_description
1 polymer ?
#
loop_
_entity_poly.entity_id
_entity_poly.type
_entity_poly.pdbx_seq_one_letter_code
_entity_poly.pdbx_strand_id
1 'polypeptide(L)'
;RWIYGGVIGTTGMAMPILPGEGPCIRCLFPETPPPGSLPTCDTVGVLNTAPSTVASIQVTEAIKLLVGKGISKHRLLTLDLWTGSYRFIAVQKDKNCPCCGQGRFDFLEAKEVSWTTTLCGRNSVQISPSRATVLSLDDLSRRLAQAGKVSYNGLLLQFQIGDHELVIFPNGRTIVKGTTDESVAKNLYSKYLGN
;
A
#
# COMPACT_ATOMS: atom_id res chain seq x y z
N ARG A 1 -7.12 -5.52 -16.64
CA ARG A 1 -5.90 -4.85 -17.18
C ARG A 1 -5.68 -3.60 -16.34
N TRP A 2 -4.44 -3.26 -16.00
CA TRP A 2 -4.12 -2.08 -15.18
C TRP A 2 -2.68 -1.63 -15.48
N ILE A 3 -2.29 -0.41 -15.09
CA ILE A 3 -0.91 0.08 -15.27
C ILE A 3 -0.26 0.29 -13.91
N TYR A 4 0.81 -0.45 -13.65
CA TYR A 4 1.65 -0.25 -12.48
C TYR A 4 2.47 1.03 -12.60
N GLY A 5 2.64 1.75 -11.49
CA GLY A 5 3.48 2.93 -11.39
C GLY A 5 4.06 3.06 -9.98
N GLY A 6 5.29 3.56 -9.89
CA GLY A 6 5.98 3.78 -8.61
C GLY A 6 7.02 4.90 -8.73
N VAL A 7 7.23 5.64 -7.64
CA VAL A 7 8.17 6.77 -7.57
C VAL A 7 8.86 6.79 -6.22
N ILE A 8 10.16 7.08 -6.23
CA ILE A 8 10.95 7.40 -5.04
C ILE A 8 12.13 8.30 -5.40
N GLY A 9 12.40 9.32 -4.60
CA GLY A 9 13.42 10.33 -4.90
C GLY A 9 13.13 10.99 -6.26
N THR A 10 14.09 10.89 -7.17
CA THR A 10 14.00 11.40 -8.55
C THR A 10 13.64 10.32 -9.57
N THR A 11 13.48 9.08 -9.10
CA THR A 11 13.28 7.90 -9.94
C THR A 11 11.83 7.49 -10.03
N GLY A 12 11.44 6.93 -11.16
CA GLY A 12 10.10 6.47 -11.44
C GLY A 12 10.08 5.19 -12.25
N MET A 13 8.94 4.51 -12.23
CA MET A 13 8.72 3.33 -13.05
C MET A 13 7.26 3.21 -13.48
N ALA A 14 7.03 2.61 -14.64
CA ALA A 14 5.70 2.32 -15.15
C ALA A 14 5.69 1.03 -15.98
N MET A 15 4.65 0.21 -15.82
CA MET A 15 4.47 -1.01 -16.62
C MET A 15 2.98 -1.35 -16.79
N PRO A 16 2.49 -1.50 -18.03
CA PRO A 16 1.17 -2.08 -18.27
C PRO A 16 1.14 -3.56 -17.87
N ILE A 17 0.19 -3.94 -17.02
CA ILE A 17 -0.04 -5.32 -16.60
C ILE A 17 -1.29 -5.86 -17.30
N LEU A 18 -1.06 -6.86 -18.15
CA LEU A 18 -2.08 -7.51 -18.98
C LEU A 18 -2.21 -8.99 -18.58
N PRO A 19 -3.05 -9.32 -17.57
CA PRO A 19 -3.29 -10.70 -17.17
C PRO A 19 -3.68 -11.57 -18.37
N GLY A 20 -3.11 -12.78 -18.44
CA GLY A 20 -3.33 -13.71 -19.55
C GLY A 20 -2.50 -13.43 -20.81
N GLU A 21 -2.03 -12.20 -21.01
CA GLU A 21 -1.28 -11.80 -22.21
C GLU A 21 0.24 -11.67 -21.96
N GLY A 22 0.73 -11.82 -20.72
CA GLY A 22 2.14 -11.55 -20.38
C GLY A 22 2.51 -11.86 -18.92
N PRO A 23 3.67 -11.35 -18.44
CA PRO A 23 4.05 -11.42 -17.03
C PRO A 23 3.04 -10.66 -16.15
N CYS A 24 2.80 -11.19 -14.95
CA CYS A 24 2.07 -10.47 -13.91
C CYS A 24 3.04 -9.70 -13.00
N ILE A 25 2.50 -8.95 -12.04
CA ILE A 25 3.31 -8.22 -11.05
C ILE A 25 4.22 -9.15 -10.24
N ARG A 26 3.79 -10.41 -9.98
CA ARG A 26 4.60 -11.42 -9.28
C ARG A 26 5.75 -11.96 -10.15
N CYS A 27 5.68 -11.85 -11.48
CA CYS A 27 6.84 -12.11 -12.34
C CYS A 27 7.86 -10.97 -12.23
N LEU A 28 7.41 -9.73 -12.01
CA LEU A 28 8.29 -8.58 -11.83
C LEU A 28 8.92 -8.56 -10.43
N PHE A 29 8.14 -8.87 -9.41
CA PHE A 29 8.56 -8.94 -8.00
C PHE A 29 8.18 -10.31 -7.42
N PRO A 30 9.05 -11.34 -7.58
CA PRO A 30 8.77 -12.71 -7.16
C PRO A 30 8.54 -12.88 -5.66
N GLU A 31 9.22 -12.08 -4.85
CA GLU A 31 9.11 -12.10 -3.40
C GLU A 31 8.78 -10.70 -2.89
N THR A 32 7.93 -10.64 -1.86
CA THR A 32 7.69 -9.38 -1.16
C THR A 32 8.96 -9.05 -0.37
N PRO A 33 9.55 -7.86 -0.55
CA PRO A 33 10.70 -7.45 0.24
C PRO A 33 10.34 -7.42 1.73
N PRO A 34 11.27 -7.78 2.64
CA PRO A 34 11.04 -7.70 4.07
C PRO A 34 10.58 -6.28 4.49
N PRO A 35 9.72 -6.15 5.52
CA PRO A 35 9.32 -4.83 6.03
C PRO A 35 10.54 -3.98 6.38
N GLY A 36 10.57 -2.74 5.89
CA GLY A 36 11.66 -1.79 6.14
C GLY A 36 12.94 -2.04 5.32
N SER A 37 13.01 -3.05 4.45
CA SER A 37 14.21 -3.32 3.65
C SER A 37 14.37 -2.40 2.43
N LEU A 38 13.33 -1.65 2.07
CA LEU A 38 13.36 -0.71 0.96
C LEU A 38 13.25 0.74 1.47
N PRO A 39 13.94 1.69 0.82
CA PRO A 39 13.75 3.11 1.10
C PRO A 39 12.29 3.51 0.84
N THR A 40 11.82 4.52 1.55
CA THR A 40 10.45 5.04 1.45
C THR A 40 10.46 6.49 0.98
N CYS A 41 9.28 6.98 0.59
CA CYS A 41 9.07 8.38 0.23
C CYS A 41 9.44 9.36 1.36
N ASP A 42 9.58 8.90 2.60
CA ASP A 42 9.90 9.78 3.75
C ASP A 42 11.37 9.71 4.13
N THR A 43 12.04 8.59 3.86
CA THR A 43 13.49 8.49 4.09
C THR A 43 14.27 9.10 2.95
N VAL A 44 13.79 8.96 1.70
CA VAL A 44 14.47 9.47 0.50
C VAL A 44 13.82 10.75 -0.05
N GLY A 45 12.58 11.04 0.33
CA GLY A 45 11.81 12.11 -0.28
C GLY A 45 11.27 11.72 -1.66
N VAL A 46 10.50 12.63 -2.26
CA VAL A 46 9.99 12.51 -3.64
C VAL A 46 10.09 13.86 -4.32
N LEU A 47 10.78 13.92 -5.46
CA LEU A 47 10.77 15.09 -6.33
C LEU A 47 9.36 15.27 -6.88
N ASN A 48 8.74 16.43 -6.63
CA ASN A 48 7.33 16.70 -6.96
C ASN A 48 6.97 16.46 -8.45
N THR A 49 7.92 16.64 -9.38
CA THR A 49 7.73 16.38 -10.81
C THR A 49 7.75 14.88 -11.17
N ALA A 50 8.33 14.02 -10.33
CA ALA A 50 8.42 12.58 -10.60
C ALA A 50 7.05 11.88 -10.60
N PRO A 51 6.16 12.05 -9.60
CA PRO A 51 4.81 11.51 -9.64
C PRO A 51 4.00 12.00 -10.84
N SER A 52 4.09 13.30 -11.16
CA SER A 52 3.39 13.90 -12.30
C SER A 52 3.84 13.30 -13.64
N THR A 53 5.14 13.03 -13.77
CA THR A 53 5.72 12.43 -14.97
C THR A 53 5.31 10.96 -15.11
N VAL A 54 5.43 10.17 -14.04
CA VAL A 54 5.00 8.76 -14.04
C VAL A 54 3.50 8.64 -14.30
N ALA A 55 2.67 9.49 -13.69
CA ALA A 55 1.23 9.52 -13.94
C ALA A 55 0.91 9.81 -15.40
N SER A 56 1.60 10.79 -16.02
CA SER A 56 1.42 11.12 -17.44
C SER A 56 1.75 9.94 -18.36
N ILE A 57 2.80 9.17 -18.03
CA ILE A 57 3.16 7.94 -18.73
C ILE A 57 2.08 6.87 -18.54
N GLN A 58 1.60 6.66 -17.31
CA GLN A 58 0.53 5.69 -17.03
C GLN A 58 -0.75 6.02 -17.80
N VAL A 59 -1.15 7.30 -17.84
CA VAL A 59 -2.30 7.78 -18.62
C VAL A 59 -2.10 7.52 -20.11
N THR A 60 -0.90 7.75 -20.62
CA THR A 60 -0.59 7.46 -22.04
C THR A 60 -0.73 5.96 -22.35
N GLU A 61 -0.25 5.07 -21.48
CA GLU A 61 -0.44 3.62 -21.62
C GLU A 61 -1.92 3.20 -21.48
N ALA A 62 -2.70 3.90 -20.63
CA ALA A 62 -4.15 3.69 -20.55
C ALA A 62 -4.85 4.08 -21.86
N ILE A 63 -4.49 5.20 -22.47
CA ILE A 63 -5.04 5.64 -23.77
C ILE A 63 -4.70 4.60 -24.86
N LYS A 64 -3.45 4.15 -24.92
CA LYS A 64 -3.01 3.08 -25.83
C LYS A 64 -3.83 1.80 -25.66
N LEU A 65 -4.14 1.44 -24.41
CA LEU A 65 -5.01 0.31 -24.09
C LEU A 65 -6.44 0.50 -24.61
N LEU A 66 -7.04 1.67 -24.39
CA LEU A 66 -8.40 1.98 -24.82
C LEU A 66 -8.54 1.99 -26.35
N VAL A 67 -7.52 2.49 -27.06
CA VAL A 67 -7.48 2.50 -28.53
C VAL A 67 -7.07 1.13 -29.10
N GLY A 68 -6.51 0.23 -28.27
CA GLY A 68 -6.07 -1.10 -28.68
C GLY A 68 -4.78 -1.13 -29.51
N LYS A 69 -3.96 -0.06 -29.48
CA LYS A 69 -2.74 0.08 -30.30
C LYS A 69 -1.57 0.65 -29.50
N GLY A 70 -0.35 0.18 -29.81
CA GLY A 70 0.89 0.81 -29.34
C GLY A 70 1.23 0.65 -27.86
N ILE A 71 0.57 -0.26 -27.14
CA ILE A 71 0.87 -0.54 -25.74
C ILE A 71 2.30 -1.11 -25.57
N SER A 72 3.00 -0.62 -24.55
CA SER A 72 4.32 -1.08 -24.16
C SER A 72 4.25 -2.43 -23.42
N LYS A 73 3.86 -3.50 -24.11
CA LYS A 73 3.73 -4.84 -23.50
C LYS A 73 5.10 -5.36 -23.01
N HIS A 74 5.05 -6.10 -21.90
CA HIS A 74 6.15 -6.94 -21.38
C HIS A 74 7.46 -6.20 -21.09
N ARG A 75 7.38 -4.91 -20.76
CA ARG A 75 8.55 -4.12 -20.39
C ARG A 75 8.23 -3.15 -19.27
N LEU A 76 9.14 -3.05 -18.31
CA LEU A 76 9.14 -2.02 -17.29
C LEU A 76 9.90 -0.82 -17.84
N LEU A 77 9.23 0.33 -17.91
CA LEU A 77 9.93 1.60 -18.04
C LEU A 77 10.49 1.96 -16.67
N THR A 78 11.77 2.26 -16.60
CA THR A 78 12.39 2.97 -15.47
C THR A 78 12.91 4.31 -15.96
N LEU A 79 12.82 5.32 -15.10
CA LEU A 79 13.30 6.66 -15.39
C LEU A 79 13.97 7.26 -14.16
N ASP A 80 14.90 8.18 -14.41
CA ASP A 80 15.47 9.06 -13.41
C ASP A 80 15.47 10.48 -13.97
N LEU A 81 14.64 11.34 -13.38
CA LEU A 81 14.47 12.71 -13.85
C LEU A 81 15.67 13.60 -13.55
N TRP A 82 16.49 13.24 -12.57
CA TRP A 82 17.67 14.03 -12.22
C TRP A 82 18.77 13.87 -13.26
N THR A 83 19.00 12.63 -13.67
CA THR A 83 19.99 12.30 -14.71
C THR A 83 19.42 12.37 -16.13
N GLY A 84 18.10 12.47 -16.28
CA GLY A 84 17.43 12.42 -17.58
C GLY A 84 17.43 11.03 -18.22
N SER A 85 17.64 9.96 -17.44
CA SER A 85 17.75 8.60 -17.95
C SER A 85 16.38 7.93 -18.12
N TYR A 86 16.19 7.22 -19.24
CA TYR A 86 15.03 6.37 -19.50
C TYR A 86 15.50 5.01 -19.99
N ARG A 87 15.00 3.93 -19.39
CA ARG A 87 15.38 2.56 -19.75
C ARG A 87 14.15 1.67 -19.81
N PHE A 88 14.09 0.82 -20.83
CA PHE A 88 13.12 -0.26 -20.87
C PHE A 88 13.82 -1.56 -20.49
N ILE A 89 13.26 -2.23 -19.47
CA ILE A 89 13.69 -3.55 -19.03
C ILE A 89 12.65 -4.55 -19.51
N ALA A 90 13.06 -5.51 -20.33
CA ALA A 90 12.17 -6.59 -20.74
C ALA A 90 11.81 -7.47 -19.54
N VAL A 91 10.53 -7.74 -19.35
CA VAL A 91 10.02 -8.59 -18.27
C VAL A 91 9.43 -9.83 -18.90
N GLN A 92 9.94 -10.99 -18.50
CA GLN A 92 9.49 -12.27 -19.03
C GLN A 92 8.45 -12.90 -18.11
N LYS A 93 7.48 -13.60 -18.71
CA LYS A 93 6.56 -14.44 -17.94
C LYS A 93 7.32 -15.66 -17.44
N ASP A 94 7.38 -15.81 -16.13
CA ASP A 94 7.84 -17.05 -15.52
C ASP A 94 6.73 -18.12 -15.58
N LYS A 95 7.04 -19.28 -16.14
CA LYS A 95 6.13 -20.44 -16.22
C LYS A 95 5.79 -20.99 -14.84
N ASN A 96 6.72 -20.88 -13.89
CA ASN A 96 6.57 -21.34 -12.52
C ASN A 96 6.05 -20.25 -11.59
N CYS A 97 5.65 -19.09 -12.12
CA CYS A 97 5.11 -18.00 -11.31
C CYS A 97 3.91 -18.50 -10.49
N PRO A 98 3.92 -18.36 -9.15
CA PRO A 98 2.83 -18.86 -8.31
C PRO A 98 1.49 -18.25 -8.71
N CYS A 99 1.46 -16.97 -9.08
CA CYS A 99 0.25 -16.28 -9.48
C CYS A 99 -0.20 -16.62 -10.91
N CYS A 100 0.49 -16.13 -11.95
CA CYS A 100 -0.02 -16.28 -13.34
C CYS A 100 0.38 -17.59 -14.03
N GLY A 101 1.27 -18.39 -13.43
CA GLY A 101 1.67 -19.71 -13.93
C GLY A 101 0.86 -20.83 -13.28
N GLN A 102 0.69 -20.77 -11.95
CA GLN A 102 0.07 -21.83 -11.16
C GLN A 102 -1.33 -21.48 -10.65
N GLY A 103 -1.80 -20.24 -10.82
CA GLY A 103 -3.13 -19.82 -10.37
C GLY A 103 -3.27 -19.68 -8.86
N ARG A 104 -2.17 -19.57 -8.11
CA ARG A 104 -2.18 -19.35 -6.66
C ARG A 104 -2.27 -17.87 -6.35
N PHE A 105 -3.34 -17.45 -5.68
CA PHE A 105 -3.58 -16.05 -5.35
C PHE A 105 -3.40 -15.80 -3.86
N ASP A 106 -2.17 -16.00 -3.36
CA ASP A 106 -1.83 -15.94 -1.92
C ASP A 106 -2.42 -14.70 -1.22
N PHE A 107 -2.39 -13.52 -1.86
CA PHE A 107 -2.92 -12.27 -1.30
C PHE A 107 -4.45 -12.15 -1.30
N LEU A 108 -5.13 -12.90 -2.17
CA LEU A 108 -6.59 -12.97 -2.22
C LEU A 108 -7.12 -14.05 -1.27
N GLU A 109 -6.38 -15.16 -1.17
CA GLU A 109 -6.73 -16.34 -0.40
C GLU A 109 -6.26 -16.30 1.06
N ALA A 110 -5.37 -15.36 1.41
CA ALA A 110 -4.90 -15.14 2.78
C ALA A 110 -6.08 -14.87 3.73
N LYS A 111 -6.62 -15.95 4.29
CA LYS A 111 -7.45 -15.92 5.49
C LYS A 111 -6.54 -15.53 6.64
N GLU A 112 -6.90 -14.44 7.30
CA GLU A 112 -6.40 -14.09 8.63
C GLU A 112 -4.93 -13.71 8.78
N VAL A 113 -4.58 -12.55 8.26
CA VAL A 113 -3.51 -11.75 8.87
C VAL A 113 -4.07 -10.37 9.15
N SER A 114 -4.05 -9.92 10.41
CA SER A 114 -4.22 -8.51 10.71
C SER A 114 -3.05 -7.78 10.05
N TRP A 115 -3.29 -7.14 8.91
CA TRP A 115 -2.24 -6.51 8.13
C TRP A 115 -1.82 -5.24 8.84
N THR A 116 -0.58 -5.22 9.31
CA THR A 116 0.12 -4.01 9.71
C THR A 116 0.80 -3.41 8.48
N THR A 117 0.58 -2.13 8.24
CA THR A 117 1.30 -1.34 7.24
C THR A 117 1.78 -0.09 7.93
N THR A 118 3.10 0.07 8.06
CA THR A 118 3.68 1.35 8.47
C THR A 118 3.34 2.37 7.39
N LEU A 119 2.54 3.38 7.75
CA LEU A 119 2.23 4.48 6.86
C LEU A 119 3.46 5.38 6.82
N CYS A 120 4.15 5.28 5.70
CA CYS A 120 5.28 6.11 5.35
C CYS A 120 4.94 7.59 5.68
N GLY A 121 5.78 8.20 6.54
CA GLY A 121 5.85 9.66 6.72
C GLY A 121 4.97 10.21 7.82
N ARG A 122 4.30 9.31 8.55
CA ARG A 122 3.28 9.70 9.53
C ARG A 122 3.58 9.23 10.95
N ASN A 123 4.78 8.67 11.20
CA ASN A 123 5.16 8.01 12.46
C ASN A 123 3.99 7.14 12.97
N SER A 124 3.47 6.30 12.08
CA SER A 124 2.23 5.57 12.36
C SER A 124 2.18 4.21 11.69
N VAL A 125 1.54 3.26 12.38
CA VAL A 125 1.25 1.92 11.88
C VAL A 125 -0.26 1.80 11.66
N GLN A 126 -0.67 1.46 10.44
CA GLN A 126 -2.04 1.09 10.14
C GLN A 126 -2.24 -0.40 10.40
N ILE A 127 -3.25 -0.75 11.16
CA ILE A 127 -3.70 -2.10 11.44
C ILE A 127 -5.04 -2.28 10.75
N SER A 128 -5.13 -3.28 9.88
CA SER A 128 -6.39 -3.67 9.23
C SER A 128 -6.77 -5.05 9.73
N PRO A 129 -7.89 -5.20 10.46
CA PRO A 129 -8.29 -6.49 11.01
C PRO A 129 -8.54 -7.49 9.90
N SER A 130 -8.26 -8.75 10.18
CA SER A 130 -8.46 -9.90 9.28
C SER A 130 -9.93 -10.12 8.91
N ARG A 131 -10.87 -9.68 9.75
CA ARG A 131 -12.30 -9.74 9.52
C ARG A 131 -12.89 -8.34 9.66
N ALA A 132 -13.53 -7.85 8.60
CA ALA A 132 -14.27 -6.60 8.67
C ALA A 132 -15.33 -6.72 9.76
N THR A 133 -15.13 -6.00 10.86
CA THR A 133 -16.07 -5.97 11.98
C THR A 133 -16.80 -4.64 11.88
N VAL A 134 -18.13 -4.64 11.97
CA VAL A 134 -18.88 -3.39 12.07
C VAL A 134 -18.81 -2.95 13.53
N LEU A 135 -17.92 -2.00 13.82
CA LEU A 135 -17.82 -1.42 15.14
C LEU A 135 -18.83 -0.28 15.29
N SER A 136 -19.62 -0.32 16.36
CA SER A 136 -20.35 0.85 16.83
C SER A 136 -19.35 1.84 17.43
N LEU A 137 -18.98 2.86 16.65
CA LEU A 137 -18.03 3.87 17.12
C LEU A 137 -18.59 4.68 18.30
N ASP A 138 -19.91 4.84 18.41
CA ASP A 138 -20.57 5.45 19.57
C ASP A 138 -20.35 4.66 20.85
N ASP A 139 -20.53 3.34 20.82
CA ASP A 139 -20.29 2.47 21.98
C ASP A 139 -18.81 2.44 22.34
N LEU A 140 -17.95 2.37 21.32
CA LEU A 140 -16.51 2.42 21.50
C LEU A 140 -16.05 3.75 22.11
N SER A 141 -16.63 4.87 21.69
CA SER A 141 -16.37 6.20 22.24
C SER A 141 -16.67 6.28 23.73
N ARG A 142 -17.85 5.80 24.13
CA ARG A 142 -18.25 5.76 25.54
C ARG A 142 -17.32 4.90 26.39
N ARG A 143 -16.88 3.75 25.86
CA ARG A 143 -15.92 2.87 26.55
C ARG A 143 -14.53 3.52 26.69
N LEU A 144 -14.01 4.09 25.61
CA LEU A 144 -12.66 4.67 25.59
C LEU A 144 -12.55 6.00 26.32
N ALA A 145 -13.66 6.74 26.49
CA ALA A 145 -13.70 7.99 27.24
C ALA A 145 -13.26 7.83 28.71
N GLN A 146 -13.35 6.60 29.27
CA GLN A 146 -12.87 6.30 30.62
C GLN A 146 -11.34 6.15 30.69
N ALA A 147 -10.67 5.90 29.56
CA ALA A 147 -9.25 5.59 29.50
C ALA A 147 -8.39 6.75 28.96
N GLY A 148 -8.99 7.73 28.28
CA GLY A 148 -8.25 8.83 27.66
C GLY A 148 -9.15 9.81 26.91
N LYS A 149 -8.53 10.72 26.14
CA LYS A 149 -9.26 11.75 25.40
C LYS A 149 -9.82 11.17 24.10
N VAL A 150 -11.13 11.25 23.92
CA VAL A 150 -11.83 10.77 22.72
C VAL A 150 -12.41 11.94 21.94
N SER A 151 -12.34 11.86 20.62
CA SER A 151 -13.05 12.73 19.69
C SER A 151 -13.74 11.86 18.63
N TYR A 152 -15.05 12.01 18.47
CA TYR A 152 -15.85 11.26 17.49
C TYR A 152 -16.66 12.24 16.64
N ASN A 153 -16.66 12.07 15.32
CA ASN A 153 -17.31 12.98 14.39
C ASN A 153 -18.36 12.30 13.47
N GLY A 154 -18.82 11.10 13.83
CA GLY A 154 -19.73 10.31 12.98
C GLY A 154 -19.02 9.33 12.05
N LEU A 155 -17.85 9.68 11.52
CA LEU A 155 -17.14 8.89 10.48
C LEU A 155 -15.93 8.13 11.01
N LEU A 156 -15.23 8.69 11.99
CA LEU A 156 -14.06 8.11 12.60
C LEU A 156 -13.98 8.49 14.07
N LEU A 157 -13.28 7.68 14.85
CA LEU A 157 -13.02 7.90 16.26
C LEU A 157 -11.53 8.11 16.49
N GLN A 158 -11.18 9.22 17.11
CA GLN A 158 -9.82 9.52 17.57
C GLN A 158 -9.75 9.26 19.07
N PHE A 159 -8.75 8.49 19.48
CA PHE A 159 -8.48 8.19 20.88
C PHE A 159 -7.02 8.49 21.20
N GLN A 160 -6.79 9.41 22.12
CA GLN A 160 -5.46 9.84 22.52
C GLN A 160 -5.10 9.27 23.90
N ILE A 161 -3.95 8.61 23.97
CA ILE A 161 -3.45 7.90 25.16
C ILE A 161 -1.93 8.07 25.26
N GLY A 162 -1.46 8.82 26.26
CA GLY A 162 -0.05 9.18 26.39
C GLY A 162 0.48 9.85 25.12
N ASP A 163 1.59 9.31 24.59
CA ASP A 163 2.24 9.80 23.36
C ASP A 163 1.67 9.21 22.06
N HIS A 164 0.56 8.46 22.15
CA HIS A 164 -0.04 7.76 21.01
C HIS A 164 -1.45 8.26 20.70
N GLU A 165 -1.80 8.22 19.42
CA GLU A 165 -3.15 8.54 18.91
C GLU A 165 -3.64 7.38 18.04
N LEU A 166 -4.80 6.82 18.37
CA LEU A 166 -5.48 5.80 17.58
C LEU A 166 -6.60 6.46 16.78
N VAL A 167 -6.53 6.38 15.45
CA VAL A 167 -7.60 6.80 14.54
C VAL A 167 -8.32 5.55 14.04
N ILE A 168 -9.56 5.36 14.48
CA ILE A 168 -10.34 4.12 14.33
C ILE A 168 -11.48 4.35 13.35
N PHE A 169 -11.62 3.46 12.38
CA PHE A 169 -12.67 3.48 11.37
C PHE A 169 -13.77 2.43 11.68
N PRO A 170 -14.99 2.59 11.14
CA PRO A 170 -16.11 1.70 11.43
C PRO A 170 -15.87 0.22 11.08
N ASN A 171 -14.97 -0.06 10.13
CA ASN A 171 -14.59 -1.40 9.72
C ASN A 171 -13.49 -2.04 10.60
N GLY A 172 -13.11 -1.38 11.70
CA GLY A 172 -12.04 -1.80 12.60
C GLY A 172 -10.63 -1.45 12.14
N ARG A 173 -10.46 -0.92 10.92
CA ARG A 173 -9.15 -0.36 10.51
C ARG A 173 -8.75 0.72 11.51
N THR A 174 -7.50 0.70 11.95
CA THR A 174 -6.97 1.65 12.92
C THR A 174 -5.62 2.15 12.49
N ILE A 175 -5.37 3.44 12.61
CA ILE A 175 -4.04 4.04 12.44
C ILE A 175 -3.52 4.42 13.82
N VAL A 176 -2.44 3.78 14.24
CA VAL A 176 -1.75 4.08 15.50
C VAL A 176 -0.61 5.05 15.19
N LYS A 177 -0.74 6.31 15.60
CA LYS A 177 0.31 7.33 15.48
C LYS A 177 1.17 7.37 16.73
N GLY A 178 2.39 7.89 16.59
CA GLY A 178 3.40 7.97 17.65
C GLY A 178 4.28 6.73 17.73
N THR A 179 4.25 5.85 16.74
CA THR A 179 5.12 4.67 16.66
C THR A 179 5.27 4.16 15.23
N THR A 180 6.43 3.60 14.91
CA THR A 180 6.68 2.76 13.72
C THR A 180 6.87 1.29 14.08
N ASP A 181 6.84 0.93 15.36
CA ASP A 181 6.97 -0.46 15.84
C ASP A 181 5.60 -1.15 15.76
N GLU A 182 5.51 -2.17 14.89
CA GLU A 182 4.31 -2.96 14.71
C GLU A 182 3.85 -3.69 15.97
N SER A 183 4.79 -4.11 16.83
CA SER A 183 4.48 -4.83 18.06
C SER A 183 3.80 -3.90 19.06
N VAL A 184 4.31 -2.68 19.20
CA VAL A 184 3.69 -1.63 20.03
C VAL A 184 2.30 -1.30 19.49
N ALA A 185 2.17 -1.11 18.17
CA ALA A 185 0.90 -0.81 17.54
C ALA A 185 -0.13 -1.93 17.74
N LYS A 186 0.26 -3.20 17.53
CA LYS A 186 -0.58 -4.38 17.75
C LYS A 186 -1.03 -4.48 19.21
N ASN A 187 -0.14 -4.24 20.16
CA ASN A 187 -0.47 -4.28 21.59
C ASN A 187 -1.50 -3.20 21.96
N LEU A 188 -1.33 -1.96 21.48
CA LEU A 188 -2.30 -0.87 21.71
C LEU A 188 -3.66 -1.20 21.07
N TYR A 189 -3.65 -1.72 19.85
CA TYR A 189 -4.87 -2.13 19.16
C TYR A 189 -5.59 -3.25 19.92
N SER A 190 -4.91 -4.33 20.28
CA SER A 190 -5.52 -5.43 21.03
C SER A 190 -6.01 -4.98 22.41
N LYS A 191 -5.29 -4.09 23.09
CA LYS A 191 -5.69 -3.58 24.41
C LYS A 191 -6.98 -2.76 24.36
N TYR A 192 -7.15 -1.93 23.33
CA TYR A 192 -8.26 -0.96 23.27
C TYR A 192 -9.38 -1.36 22.30
N LEU A 193 -9.13 -2.22 21.31
CA LEU A 193 -10.11 -2.70 20.33
C LEU A 193 -10.27 -4.22 20.36
N GLY A 194 -9.42 -4.96 21.06
CA GLY A 194 -9.66 -6.37 21.35
C GLY A 194 -10.86 -6.53 22.29
N ASN A 195 -11.65 -7.57 22.02
CA ASN A 195 -12.67 -8.05 22.97
C ASN A 195 -12.00 -8.69 24.19
#